data_AF-A0A660UME1-F1
#
_entry.id   AF-A0A660UME1-F1
#
_cell.length_a   1.000
_cell.length_b   1.000
_cell.length_c   1.000
_cell.angle_alpha   90.00
_cell.angle_beta   90.00
_cell.angle_gamma   90.00
#
_symmetry.space_group_name_H-M   'P 1'
#
loop_
_entity.id
_entity.type
_entity.pdbx_description
1 polymer ?
#
loop_
_entity_poly.entity_id
_entity_poly.type
_entity_poly.pdbx_seq_one_letter_code
_entity_poly.pdbx_strand_id
1 'polypeptide(L)'
;MKAAFALLWLSLALILWGCSDEGISSPSEEERRMNYQLGEFSAEHRRNGELRWKVKGEAAVFFKNETAQIVKPTPVIFKDGEKAAVVPGEKGMVDQRSKDV
;
A
#
# COMPACT_ATOMS: atom_id res chain seq x y z
N MET A 1 49.25 18.66 -18.48
CA MET A 1 48.05 19.37 -18.98
C MET A 1 47.09 18.50 -19.83
N LYS A 2 47.54 17.45 -20.54
CA LYS A 2 46.65 16.60 -21.38
C LYS A 2 45.73 15.63 -20.61
N ALA A 3 46.16 15.12 -19.45
CA ALA A 3 45.39 14.12 -18.69
C ALA A 3 44.14 14.70 -17.99
N ALA A 4 44.20 15.94 -17.53
CA ALA A 4 43.07 16.61 -16.87
C ALA A 4 41.88 16.86 -17.83
N PHE A 5 42.18 17.16 -19.10
CA PHE A 5 41.16 17.32 -20.13
C PHE A 5 40.40 16.02 -20.40
N ALA A 6 41.10 14.88 -20.49
CA ALA A 6 40.48 13.58 -20.73
C ALA A 6 39.49 13.16 -19.62
N LEU A 7 39.83 13.43 -18.36
CA LEU A 7 38.94 13.17 -17.21
C LEU A 7 37.70 14.07 -17.21
N LEU A 8 37.81 15.31 -17.70
CA LEU A 8 36.69 16.24 -17.81
C LEU A 8 35.69 15.79 -18.89
N TRP A 9 36.19 15.28 -20.02
CA TRP A 9 35.33 14.73 -21.07
C TRP A 9 34.69 13.40 -20.68
N LEU A 10 35.40 12.55 -19.93
CA LEU A 10 34.87 11.27 -19.43
C LEU A 10 33.73 11.48 -18.42
N SER A 11 33.89 12.46 -17.51
CA SER A 11 32.85 12.81 -16.53
C SER A 11 31.64 13.47 -17.20
N LEU A 12 31.83 14.32 -18.21
CA LEU A 12 30.74 14.90 -18.98
C LEU A 12 29.95 13.84 -19.78
N ALA A 13 30.65 12.84 -20.35
CA ALA A 13 30.02 11.72 -21.05
C ALA A 13 29.19 10.82 -20.12
N LEU A 14 29.64 10.61 -18.88
CA LEU A 14 28.89 9.83 -17.88
C LEU A 14 27.62 10.56 -17.41
N ILE A 15 27.62 11.89 -17.33
CA ILE A 15 26.43 12.68 -16.95
C ILE A 15 25.40 12.67 -18.09
N LEU A 16 25.85 12.77 -19.35
CA LEU A 16 24.95 12.81 -20.50
C LEU A 16 24.37 11.44 -20.91
N TRP A 17 25.00 10.34 -20.51
CA TRP A 17 24.52 8.99 -20.83
C TRP A 17 23.72 8.33 -19.70
N GLY A 18 23.82 8.85 -18.47
CA GLY A 18 23.21 8.26 -17.27
C GLY A 18 21.79 8.74 -16.93
N CYS A 19 21.32 9.86 -17.51
CA CYS A 19 19.93 10.25 -17.40
C CYS A 19 19.14 9.56 -18.51
N SER A 20 18.98 8.24 -18.39
CA SER A 20 17.92 7.53 -19.11
C SER A 20 16.62 8.26 -18.78
N ASP A 21 15.97 8.77 -19.82
CA ASP A 21 14.66 9.42 -19.80
C ASP A 21 13.60 8.35 -19.50
N GLU A 22 13.77 7.63 -18.37
CA GLU A 22 12.69 6.89 -17.72
C GLU A 22 11.66 7.94 -17.37
N GLY A 23 10.77 8.19 -18.33
CA GLY A 23 9.82 9.28 -18.29
C GLY A 23 9.15 9.27 -16.94
N ILE A 24 9.45 10.30 -16.14
CA ILE A 24 8.76 10.56 -14.90
C ILE A 24 7.34 10.89 -15.31
N SER A 25 6.50 9.85 -15.38
CA SER A 25 5.11 9.98 -15.69
C SER A 25 4.46 10.71 -14.52
N SER A 26 3.58 11.65 -14.85
CA SER A 26 2.75 12.23 -13.82
C SER A 26 1.95 11.12 -13.15
N PRO A 27 1.85 11.10 -11.81
CA PRO A 27 1.07 10.08 -11.12
C PRO A 27 -0.36 10.10 -11.63
N SER A 28 -0.90 8.89 -11.85
CA SER A 28 -2.29 8.66 -12.23
C SER A 28 -3.25 9.26 -11.21
N GLU A 29 -4.51 9.43 -11.58
CA GLU A 29 -5.51 9.94 -10.63
C GLU A 29 -5.67 9.04 -9.40
N GLU A 30 -5.53 7.73 -9.55
CA GLU A 30 -5.60 6.77 -8.44
C GLU A 30 -4.41 6.96 -7.49
N GLU A 31 -3.19 7.02 -8.02
CA GLU A 31 -1.98 7.26 -7.22
C GLU A 31 -2.03 8.60 -6.47
N ARG A 32 -2.65 9.63 -7.07
CA ARG A 32 -2.84 10.92 -6.38
C ARG A 32 -3.77 10.84 -5.18
N ARG A 33 -4.75 9.92 -5.19
CA ARG A 33 -5.70 9.69 -4.09
C ARG A 33 -5.13 8.77 -3.01
N MET A 34 -4.18 7.91 -3.38
CA MET A 34 -3.47 7.04 -2.45
C MET A 34 -2.62 7.85 -1.48
N ASN A 35 -2.54 7.35 -0.25
CA ASN A 35 -1.58 7.78 0.76
C ASN A 35 -0.41 6.80 0.79
N TYR A 36 -0.70 5.52 1.04
CA TYR A 36 0.28 4.43 1.00
C TYR A 36 -0.40 3.08 0.73
N GLN A 37 0.39 2.06 0.42
CA GLN A 37 -0.05 0.69 0.23
C GLN A 37 0.80 -0.27 1.06
N LEU A 38 0.16 -1.30 1.61
CA LEU A 38 0.81 -2.42 2.29
C LEU A 38 0.51 -3.72 1.53
N GLY A 39 1.53 -4.56 1.36
CA GLY A 39 1.35 -5.96 0.97
C GLY A 39 1.05 -6.83 2.20
N GLU A 40 0.43 -7.99 1.99
CA GLU A 40 0.08 -8.98 3.02
C GLU A 40 -0.57 -8.34 4.26
N PHE A 41 -1.71 -7.70 4.04
CA PHE A 41 -2.40 -6.96 5.08
C PHE A 41 -3.09 -7.88 6.08
N SER A 42 -2.98 -7.55 7.37
CA SER A 42 -3.77 -8.17 8.43
C SER A 42 -4.15 -7.13 9.48
N ALA A 43 -5.40 -7.19 9.94
CA ALA A 43 -5.89 -6.37 11.05
C ALA A 43 -6.83 -7.17 11.95
N GLU A 44 -6.91 -6.78 13.22
CA GLU A 44 -7.84 -7.34 14.19
C GLU A 44 -8.45 -6.24 15.04
N HIS A 45 -9.70 -6.45 15.47
CA HIS A 45 -10.37 -5.58 16.43
C HIS A 45 -10.77 -6.37 17.66
N ARG A 46 -10.46 -5.80 18.83
CA ARG A 46 -10.91 -6.29 20.13
C ARG A 46 -11.80 -5.25 20.81
N ARG A 47 -12.89 -5.70 21.42
CA ARG A 47 -13.74 -4.90 22.31
C ARG A 47 -13.64 -5.51 23.71
N ASN A 48 -13.22 -4.72 24.69
CA ASN A 48 -13.03 -5.17 26.08
C ASN A 48 -12.12 -6.41 26.22
N GLY A 49 -11.07 -6.49 25.38
CA GLY A 49 -10.15 -7.64 25.34
C GLY A 49 -10.67 -8.85 24.55
N GLU A 50 -11.96 -8.90 24.22
CA GLU A 50 -12.54 -9.97 23.39
C GLU A 50 -12.30 -9.69 21.90
N LEU A 51 -11.82 -10.69 21.16
CA LEU A 51 -11.68 -10.62 19.71
C LEU A 51 -13.05 -10.58 19.04
N ARG A 52 -13.30 -9.57 18.20
CA ARG A 52 -14.56 -9.39 17.48
C ARG A 52 -14.44 -9.73 16.00
N TRP A 53 -13.35 -9.30 15.37
CA TRP A 53 -13.07 -9.66 13.99
C TRP A 53 -11.58 -9.65 13.69
N LYS A 54 -11.21 -10.41 12.66
CA LYS A 54 -9.89 -10.39 12.01
C LYS A 54 -10.10 -10.30 10.52
N VAL A 55 -9.24 -9.58 9.81
CA VAL A 55 -9.21 -9.59 8.35
C VAL A 55 -7.79 -9.81 7.89
N LYS A 56 -7.63 -10.62 6.85
CA LYS A 56 -6.40 -10.76 6.08
C LYS A 56 -6.70 -10.42 4.62
N GLY A 57 -5.72 -9.89 3.90
CA GLY A 57 -5.79 -9.65 2.47
C GLY A 57 -4.41 -9.66 1.84
N GLU A 58 -4.35 -9.75 0.51
CA GLU A 58 -3.09 -9.72 -0.24
C GLU A 58 -2.46 -8.33 -0.21
N ALA A 59 -3.28 -7.28 -0.12
CA ALA A 59 -2.83 -5.91 0.01
C ALA A 59 -3.90 -5.04 0.69
N ALA A 60 -3.47 -3.91 1.23
CA ALA A 60 -4.35 -2.81 1.61
C ALA A 60 -3.83 -1.49 1.04
N VAL A 61 -4.72 -0.76 0.37
CA VAL A 61 -4.47 0.58 -0.15
C VAL A 61 -5.17 1.58 0.75
N PHE A 62 -4.42 2.52 1.31
CA PHE A 62 -4.94 3.56 2.19
C PHE A 62 -5.05 4.86 1.42
N PHE A 63 -6.22 5.47 1.43
CA PHE A 63 -6.50 6.71 0.72
C PHE A 63 -6.44 7.91 1.66
N LYS A 64 -6.22 9.10 1.09
CA LYS A 64 -6.14 10.36 1.84
C LYS A 64 -7.45 10.76 2.53
N ASN A 65 -8.58 10.23 2.09
CA ASN A 65 -9.90 10.50 2.65
C ASN A 65 -10.29 9.54 3.80
N GLU A 66 -9.31 8.88 4.42
CA GLU A 66 -9.52 7.93 5.53
C GLU A 66 -10.34 6.69 5.16
N THR A 67 -10.37 6.33 3.88
CA THR A 67 -10.85 5.02 3.44
C THR A 67 -9.69 4.08 3.16
N ALA A 68 -9.92 2.78 3.28
CA ALA A 68 -8.97 1.75 2.91
C ALA A 68 -9.66 0.71 2.01
N GLN A 69 -8.96 0.26 0.97
CA GLN A 69 -9.36 -0.87 0.15
C GLN A 69 -8.49 -2.07 0.48
N ILE A 70 -9.10 -3.21 0.80
CA ILE A 70 -8.41 -4.48 1.02
C ILE A 70 -8.62 -5.36 -0.21
N VAL A 71 -7.52 -5.92 -0.74
CA VAL A 71 -7.52 -6.83 -1.88
C VAL A 71 -7.56 -8.27 -1.39
N LYS A 72 -8.47 -9.07 -1.97
CA LYS A 72 -8.81 -10.43 -1.55
C LYS A 72 -9.03 -10.60 -0.05
N PRO A 73 -9.91 -9.78 0.58
CA PRO A 73 -10.15 -9.87 2.01
C PRO A 73 -10.75 -11.22 2.40
N THR A 74 -10.28 -11.75 3.53
CA THR A 74 -10.91 -12.85 4.26
C THR A 74 -11.19 -12.40 5.70
N PRO A 75 -12.29 -11.68 5.94
CA PRO A 75 -12.78 -11.36 7.27
C PRO A 75 -13.27 -12.61 7.99
N VAL A 76 -12.98 -12.68 9.28
CA VAL A 76 -13.45 -13.70 10.22
C VAL A 76 -14.09 -12.96 11.38
N ILE A 77 -15.36 -13.27 11.65
CA ILE A 77 -16.14 -12.67 12.74
C ILE A 77 -16.18 -13.65 13.90
N PHE A 78 -16.02 -13.12 15.11
CA PHE A 78 -16.03 -13.86 16.35
C PHE A 78 -17.23 -13.43 17.21
N LYS A 79 -17.82 -14.41 17.90
CA LYS A 79 -18.90 -14.20 18.86
C LYS A 79 -18.64 -15.09 20.06
N ASP A 80 -18.63 -14.49 21.26
CA ASP A 80 -18.39 -15.19 22.51
C ASP A 80 -17.05 -15.96 22.50
N GLY A 81 -16.03 -15.35 21.89
CA GLY A 81 -14.69 -15.94 21.68
C GLY A 81 -14.58 -16.99 20.57
N GLU A 82 -15.69 -17.45 19.98
CA GLU A 82 -15.70 -18.48 18.94
C GLU A 82 -15.85 -17.91 17.52
N LYS A 83 -15.32 -18.60 16.50
CA LYS A 83 -15.51 -18.20 15.10
C LYS A 83 -16.98 -18.37 14.71
N ALA A 84 -17.64 -17.27 14.38
CA ALA A 84 -19.04 -17.24 13.97
C ALA A 84 -19.20 -17.24 12.45
N ALA A 85 -18.31 -16.56 11.71
CA ALA A 85 -18.41 -16.46 10.25
C ALA A 85 -17.06 -16.20 9.58
N VAL A 86 -16.98 -16.55 8.29
CA VAL A 86 -15.87 -16.21 7.38
C VAL A 86 -16.49 -15.67 6.08
N VAL A 87 -16.06 -14.49 5.63
CA VAL A 87 -16.73 -13.75 4.53
C VAL A 87 -15.74 -13.37 3.42
N PRO A 88 -15.20 -14.33 2.66
CA PRO A 88 -14.20 -14.03 1.64
C PRO A 88 -14.78 -13.13 0.53
N GLY A 89 -13.92 -12.29 -0.05
CA GLY A 89 -14.28 -11.45 -1.19
C GLY A 89 -13.07 -11.09 -2.03
N GLU A 90 -13.32 -10.49 -3.20
CA GLU A 90 -12.27 -10.02 -4.12
C GLU A 90 -11.71 -8.65 -3.70
N LYS A 91 -12.59 -7.77 -3.21
CA LYS A 91 -12.26 -6.41 -2.76
C LYS A 91 -13.19 -6.01 -1.60
N GLY A 92 -12.67 -5.30 -0.62
CA GLY A 92 -13.44 -4.73 0.48
C GLY A 92 -13.06 -3.27 0.73
N MET A 93 -14.05 -2.42 1.02
CA MET A 93 -13.83 -1.01 1.37
C MET A 93 -14.16 -0.81 2.85
N VAL A 94 -13.29 -0.10 3.56
CA VAL A 94 -13.47 0.22 4.98
C VAL A 94 -13.30 1.71 5.17
N ASP A 95 -14.24 2.34 5.88
CA ASP A 95 -14.05 3.67 6.44
C ASP A 95 -13.28 3.52 7.76
N GLN A 96 -12.09 4.13 7.85
CA GLN A 96 -11.23 4.02 9.02
C GLN A 96 -11.81 4.72 10.25
N ARG A 97 -12.82 5.59 10.07
CA ARG A 97 -13.56 6.23 11.17
C ARG A 97 -14.64 5.33 11.76
N SER A 98 -15.08 4.32 10.99
CA SER A 98 -16.05 3.36 11.50
C SER A 98 -15.37 2.42 12.50
N LYS A 99 -16.01 2.26 13.65
CA LYS A 99 -15.56 1.29 14.67
C LYS A 99 -16.07 -0.12 14.41
N ASP A 100 -17.07 -0.25 13.55
CA ASP A 100 -17.72 -1.51 13.21
C ASP A 100 -17.51 -1.79 11.71
N VAL A 101 -17.11 -3.04 11.41
CA VAL A 101 -16.93 -3.62 10.07
C VAL A 101 -18.10 -4.54 9.79
#